data_AF-A0A7C3QV17-F1
#
_entry.id   AF-A0A7C3QV17-F1
#
_cell.length_a   1.000
_cell.length_b   1.000
_cell.length_c   1.000
_cell.angle_alpha   90.00
_cell.angle_beta   90.00
_cell.angle_gamma   90.00
#
_symmetry.space_group_name_H-M   'P 1'
#
loop_
_entity.id
_entity.type
_entity.pdbx_description
1 polymer ?
#
loop_
_entity_poly.entity_id
_entity_poly.type
_entity_poly.pdbx_seq_one_letter_code
_entity_poly.pdbx_strand_id
1 'polypeptide(L)'
;MYSLDSAFNELLEKIRDPETLNPARSDPVFYFAYPPELMLDLKKHLPRWMSKMRDAGFEVRRVSLADLLWSTVDASGRWETWLDLEMGADLGQINESLRDVLRQGNSFVDRVAEVIGTTPEGTVVLLTEA
;
A
#
# COMPACT_ATOMS: atom_id res chain seq x y z
N MET A 1 -26.15 5.88 0.09
CA MET A 1 -25.51 4.67 -0.45
C MET A 1 -24.07 5.02 -0.75
N TYR A 2 -23.11 4.24 -0.25
CA TYR A 2 -21.69 4.53 -0.46
C TYR A 2 -21.34 4.41 -1.95
N SER A 3 -20.59 5.37 -2.48
CA SER A 3 -20.13 5.37 -3.87
C SER A 3 -18.61 5.48 -3.90
N LEU A 4 -17.97 4.46 -4.45
CA LEU A 4 -16.52 4.42 -4.66
C LEU A 4 -16.04 5.65 -5.45
N ASP A 5 -16.78 6.05 -6.49
CA ASP A 5 -16.42 7.21 -7.32
C ASP A 5 -16.55 8.54 -6.57
N SER A 6 -17.58 8.69 -5.74
CA SER A 6 -17.75 9.91 -4.93
C SER A 6 -16.60 10.04 -3.94
N ALA A 7 -16.33 8.96 -3.19
CA ALA A 7 -15.22 8.91 -2.24
C ALA A 7 -13.88 9.15 -2.93
N PHE A 8 -13.67 8.61 -4.13
CA PHE A 8 -12.42 8.80 -4.87
C PHE A 8 -12.25 10.25 -5.33
N ASN A 9 -13.31 10.89 -5.82
CA ASN A 9 -13.22 12.29 -6.21
C ASN A 9 -12.93 13.18 -4.98
N GLU A 10 -13.54 12.91 -3.81
CA GLU A 10 -13.22 13.61 -2.57
C GLU A 10 -11.75 13.44 -2.16
N LEU A 11 -11.21 12.23 -2.31
CA LEU A 11 -9.78 11.97 -2.08
C LEU A 11 -8.91 12.76 -3.08
N LEU A 12 -9.27 12.79 -4.35
CA LEU A 12 -8.50 13.51 -5.37
C LEU A 12 -8.46 15.02 -5.10
N GLU A 13 -9.58 15.61 -4.67
CA GLU A 13 -9.61 17.01 -4.27
C GLU A 13 -8.72 17.29 -3.05
N LYS A 14 -8.71 16.38 -2.07
CA LYS A 14 -7.80 16.45 -0.91
C LYS A 14 -6.32 16.36 -1.30
N ILE A 15 -5.98 15.53 -2.29
CA ILE A 15 -4.61 15.41 -2.80
C ILE A 15 -4.19 16.69 -3.55
N ARG A 16 -5.12 17.35 -4.24
CA ARG A 16 -4.88 18.62 -4.96
C ARG A 16 -4.62 19.80 -4.04
N ASP A 17 -5.30 19.86 -2.91
CA ASP A 17 -5.14 20.94 -1.92
C ASP A 17 -4.83 20.38 -0.52
N PRO A 18 -3.60 19.87 -0.31
CA PRO A 18 -3.19 19.24 0.94
C PRO A 18 -3.10 20.25 2.11
N GLU A 19 -2.99 21.55 1.82
CA GLU A 19 -2.91 22.62 2.83
C GLU A 19 -4.20 22.74 3.64
N THR A 20 -5.34 22.28 3.11
CA THR A 20 -6.63 22.26 3.84
C THR A 20 -6.67 21.25 5.00
N LEU A 21 -5.72 20.32 5.07
CA LEU A 21 -5.79 19.19 6.00
C LEU A 21 -5.01 19.37 7.30
N ASN A 22 -4.00 20.25 7.37
CA ASN A 22 -3.22 20.41 8.60
C ASN A 22 -2.36 21.69 8.67
N PRO A 23 -2.55 22.56 9.69
CA PRO A 23 -1.65 23.68 9.99
C PRO A 23 -0.19 23.25 10.28
N ALA A 24 0.02 21.98 10.65
CA ALA A 24 1.32 21.43 11.03
C ALA A 24 2.10 20.77 9.87
N ARG A 25 1.55 20.69 8.65
CA ARG A 25 2.15 19.98 7.50
C ARG A 25 2.60 18.54 7.80
N SER A 26 1.97 17.86 8.76
CA SER A 26 2.37 16.50 9.13
C SER A 26 1.66 15.47 8.24
N ASP A 27 2.45 15.00 7.27
CA ASP A 27 2.40 13.80 6.44
C ASP A 27 1.40 13.72 5.26
N PRO A 28 1.91 13.54 4.01
CA PRO A 28 1.12 13.45 2.77
C PRO A 28 0.52 12.03 2.57
N VAL A 29 0.09 11.38 3.66
CA VAL A 29 -0.49 10.03 3.59
C VAL A 29 -2.00 10.12 3.62
N PHE A 30 -2.64 9.66 2.55
CA PHE A 30 -4.09 9.66 2.43
C PHE A 30 -4.63 8.23 2.46
N TYR A 31 -5.68 8.02 3.25
CA TYR A 31 -6.36 6.73 3.35
C TYR A 31 -7.62 6.72 2.50
N PHE A 32 -7.76 5.70 1.66
CA PHE A 32 -8.99 5.42 0.94
C PHE A 32 -9.72 4.26 1.65
N ALA A 33 -10.57 4.59 2.63
CA ALA A 33 -11.36 3.60 3.35
C ALA A 33 -12.66 3.29 2.60
N TYR A 34 -12.99 2.01 2.44
CA TYR A 34 -14.20 1.55 1.78
C TYR A 34 -14.71 0.23 2.42
N PRO A 35 -16.01 -0.09 2.30
CA PRO A 35 -16.53 -1.38 2.74
C PRO A 35 -15.86 -2.56 2.02
N PRO A 36 -15.38 -3.59 2.72
CA PRO A 36 -14.56 -4.66 2.13
C PRO A 36 -15.27 -5.43 1.01
N GLU A 37 -16.60 -5.46 1.02
CA GLU A 37 -17.43 -6.11 0.00
C GLU A 37 -17.25 -5.46 -1.38
N LEU A 38 -16.78 -4.20 -1.42
CA LEU A 38 -16.55 -3.43 -2.65
C LEU A 38 -15.13 -3.58 -3.21
N MET A 39 -14.27 -4.41 -2.62
CA MET A 39 -12.87 -4.55 -3.03
C MET A 39 -12.72 -4.92 -4.52
N LEU A 40 -13.55 -5.86 -5.01
CA LEU A 40 -13.48 -6.27 -6.42
C LEU A 40 -13.89 -5.14 -7.38
N ASP A 41 -14.88 -4.34 -6.99
CA ASP A 41 -15.32 -3.20 -7.79
C ASP A 41 -14.26 -2.09 -7.76
N LEU A 42 -13.64 -1.84 -6.61
CA LEU A 42 -12.50 -0.92 -6.53
C LEU A 42 -11.38 -1.32 -7.49
N LYS A 43 -11.01 -2.61 -7.55
CA LYS A 43 -9.98 -3.09 -8.48
C LYS A 43 -10.33 -2.83 -9.95
N LYS A 44 -11.61 -2.94 -10.33
CA LYS A 44 -12.08 -2.57 -11.68
C LYS A 44 -12.01 -1.06 -11.94
N HIS A 45 -12.20 -0.24 -10.90
CA HIS A 45 -12.17 1.22 -11.01
C HIS A 45 -10.74 1.80 -11.04
N LEU A 46 -9.77 1.12 -10.41
CA LEU A 46 -8.39 1.57 -10.28
C LEU A 46 -7.75 2.07 -11.59
N PRO A 47 -7.83 1.36 -12.73
CA PRO A 47 -7.26 1.86 -13.99
C PRO A 47 -7.80 3.23 -14.39
N ARG A 48 -9.12 3.43 -14.32
CA ARG A 48 -9.78 4.70 -14.64
C ARG A 48 -9.40 5.79 -13.65
N TRP A 49 -9.29 5.45 -12.37
CA TRP A 49 -8.89 6.38 -11.32
C TRP A 49 -7.45 6.85 -11.45
N MET A 50 -6.53 5.95 -11.80
CA MET A 50 -5.15 6.31 -12.13
C MET A 50 -5.09 7.26 -13.34
N SER A 51 -5.92 7.05 -14.37
CA SER A 51 -6.02 8.01 -15.48
C SER A 51 -6.53 9.38 -15.02
N LYS A 52 -7.58 9.43 -14.19
CA LYS A 52 -8.08 10.70 -13.62
C LYS A 52 -7.03 11.45 -12.80
N MET A 53 -6.19 10.75 -12.04
CA MET A 53 -5.07 11.36 -11.31
C MET A 53 -4.03 11.94 -12.27
N ARG A 54 -3.74 11.26 -13.38
CA ARG A 54 -2.86 11.78 -14.45
C ARG A 54 -3.44 13.01 -15.11
N ASP A 55 -4.74 12.99 -15.44
CA ASP A 55 -5.44 14.15 -15.99
C ASP A 55 -5.48 15.34 -15.01
N ALA A 56 -5.34 15.06 -13.70
CA ALA A 56 -5.22 16.06 -12.65
C ALA A 56 -3.80 16.63 -12.50
N GLY A 57 -2.83 16.20 -13.31
CA GLY A 57 -1.45 16.69 -13.30
C GLY A 57 -0.49 15.90 -12.42
N PHE A 58 -0.89 14.74 -11.90
CA PHE A 58 -0.02 13.87 -11.11
C PHE A 58 0.57 12.74 -11.95
N GLU A 59 1.83 12.39 -11.71
CA GLU A 59 2.28 11.05 -12.07
C GLU A 59 1.68 10.03 -11.11
N VAL A 60 1.50 8.78 -11.57
CA VAL A 60 0.87 7.74 -10.73
C VAL A 60 1.70 6.48 -10.76
N ARG A 61 2.20 6.11 -9.58
CA ARG A 61 2.95 4.87 -9.34
C ARG A 61 2.12 3.95 -8.46
N ARG A 62 1.69 2.81 -8.99
CA ARG A 62 1.05 1.76 -8.19
C ARG A 62 2.11 0.82 -7.63
N VAL A 63 1.98 0.47 -6.36
CA VAL A 63 2.88 -0.41 -5.64
C VAL A 63 2.03 -1.44 -4.89
N SER A 64 2.37 -2.72 -5.06
CA SER A 64 1.72 -3.83 -4.35
C SER A 64 2.39 -4.03 -2.99
N LEU A 65 1.63 -3.91 -1.90
CA LEU A 65 2.08 -4.22 -0.56
C LEU A 65 2.40 -5.71 -0.41
N ALA A 66 1.66 -6.59 -1.10
CA ALA A 66 1.98 -8.01 -1.15
C ALA A 66 3.36 -8.26 -1.77
N ASP A 67 3.70 -7.56 -2.85
CA ASP A 67 5.00 -7.73 -3.52
C ASP A 67 6.15 -7.22 -2.63
N LEU A 68 5.94 -6.10 -1.93
CA LEU A 68 6.91 -5.60 -0.95
C LEU A 68 7.08 -6.56 0.24
N LEU A 69 5.98 -7.12 0.74
CA LEU A 69 5.99 -8.10 1.82
C LEU A 69 6.77 -9.34 1.40
N TRP A 70 6.42 -9.94 0.25
CA TRP A 70 7.06 -11.16 -0.21
C TRP A 70 8.52 -10.97 -0.61
N SER A 71 8.89 -9.82 -1.19
CA SER A 71 10.30 -9.50 -1.43
C SER A 71 11.11 -9.31 -0.14
N THR A 72 10.47 -8.83 0.93
CA THR A 72 11.09 -8.76 2.27
C THR A 72 11.30 -10.15 2.86
N VAL A 73 10.31 -11.05 2.68
CA VAL A 73 10.42 -12.46 3.10
C VAL A 73 11.52 -13.18 2.32
N ASP A 74 11.56 -13.03 1.00
CA ASP A 74 12.58 -13.64 0.14
C ASP A 74 13.99 -13.20 0.53
N ALA A 75 14.18 -11.88 0.72
CA ALA A 75 15.46 -11.32 1.16
C ALA A 75 15.91 -11.79 2.56
N SER A 76 14.99 -12.30 3.39
CA SER A 76 15.34 -12.84 4.72
C SER A 76 16.07 -14.18 4.65
N GLY A 77 16.00 -14.89 3.51
CA GLY A 77 16.56 -16.23 3.32
C GLY A 77 15.87 -17.32 4.13
N ARG A 78 14.74 -17.04 4.79
CA ARG A 78 14.03 -17.99 5.67
C ARG A 78 13.07 -18.92 4.94
N TRP A 79 12.75 -18.62 3.68
CA TRP A 79 11.68 -19.29 2.93
C TRP A 79 11.85 -20.81 2.86
N GLU A 80 13.02 -21.29 2.43
CA GLU A 80 13.30 -22.73 2.33
C GLU A 80 13.17 -23.43 3.68
N THR A 81 13.67 -22.81 4.76
CA THR A 81 13.53 -23.35 6.12
C THR A 81 12.08 -23.40 6.58
N TRP A 82 11.25 -22.42 6.20
CA TRP A 82 9.82 -22.44 6.54
C TRP A 82 9.09 -23.57 5.82
N LEU A 83 9.39 -23.84 4.55
CA LEU A 83 8.79 -24.95 3.80
C LEU A 83 9.12 -26.31 4.45
N ASP A 84 10.35 -26.50 4.93
CA ASP A 84 10.75 -27.72 5.64
C ASP A 84 9.99 -27.91 6.97
N LEU A 85 9.65 -26.81 7.65
CA LEU A 85 9.01 -26.81 8.97
C LEU A 85 7.48 -26.70 8.92
N GLU A 86 6.90 -26.30 7.79
CA GLU A 86 5.48 -25.95 7.64
C GLU A 86 4.55 -27.09 8.05
N MET A 87 4.88 -28.34 7.70
CA MET A 87 4.03 -29.50 7.98
C MET A 87 3.75 -29.70 9.49
N GLY A 88 4.65 -29.22 10.36
CA GLY A 88 4.52 -29.32 11.81
C GLY A 88 4.06 -28.03 12.49
N ALA A 89 3.89 -26.95 11.73
CA ALA A 89 3.59 -25.64 12.27
C ALA A 89 2.07 -25.38 12.33
N ASP A 90 1.63 -24.71 13.39
CA ASP A 90 0.28 -24.14 13.45
C ASP A 90 0.22 -22.73 12.82
N LEU A 91 -1.01 -22.25 12.60
CA LEU A 91 -1.24 -20.92 12.03
C LEU A 91 -0.66 -19.78 12.88
N GLY A 92 -0.56 -19.95 14.20
CA GLY A 92 0.05 -18.99 15.10
C GLY A 92 1.55 -18.86 14.83
N GLN A 93 2.25 -19.99 14.78
CA GLN A 93 3.69 -20.06 14.50
C GLN A 93 4.05 -19.51 13.11
N ILE A 94 3.23 -19.80 12.09
CA ILE A 94 3.41 -19.23 10.74
C ILE A 94 3.27 -17.70 10.79
N ASN A 95 2.23 -17.19 11.45
CA ASN A 95 1.99 -15.75 11.56
C ASN A 95 3.08 -15.03 12.38
N GLU A 96 3.58 -15.65 13.46
CA GLU A 96 4.68 -15.11 14.25
C GLU A 96 5.97 -15.04 13.43
N SER A 97 6.32 -16.11 12.72
CA SER A 97 7.50 -16.16 11.87
C SER A 97 7.49 -15.06 10.80
N LEU A 98 6.33 -14.85 10.16
CA LEU A 98 6.14 -13.78 9.19
C LEU A 98 6.26 -12.39 9.83
N ARG A 99 5.61 -12.16 10.97
CA ARG A 99 5.68 -10.89 11.71
C ARG A 99 7.12 -10.57 12.11
N ASP A 100 7.87 -11.56 12.56
CA ASP A 100 9.25 -11.39 12.97
C ASP A 100 10.11 -10.90 11.80
N VAL A 101 9.99 -11.49 10.62
CA VAL A 101 10.72 -11.02 9.43
C VAL A 101 10.35 -9.59 9.06
N LEU A 102 9.06 -9.26 9.04
CA LEU A 102 8.58 -7.94 8.61
C LEU A 102 8.91 -6.83 9.61
N ARG A 103 9.04 -7.15 10.89
CA ARG A 103 9.35 -6.18 11.96
C ARG A 103 10.84 -6.13 12.30
N GLN A 104 11.60 -7.17 11.97
CA GLN A 104 13.04 -7.21 12.25
C GLN A 104 13.75 -6.04 11.57
N GLY A 105 14.32 -5.17 12.39
CA GLY A 105 15.08 -4.01 11.91
C GLY A 105 14.26 -3.05 11.06
N ASN A 106 12.94 -2.97 11.23
CA ASN A 106 12.02 -2.16 10.40
C ASN A 106 12.05 -2.49 8.90
N SER A 107 12.51 -3.69 8.51
CA SER A 107 12.72 -4.11 7.12
C SER A 107 11.58 -3.74 6.16
N PHE A 108 10.33 -4.05 6.54
CA PHE A 108 9.17 -3.76 5.69
C PHE A 108 8.87 -2.27 5.59
N VAL A 109 8.98 -1.53 6.70
CA VAL A 109 8.74 -0.08 6.72
C VAL A 109 9.81 0.65 5.91
N ASP A 110 11.07 0.26 6.07
CA ASP A 110 12.19 0.83 5.32
C ASP A 110 12.03 0.57 3.83
N ARG A 111 11.53 -0.61 3.45
CA ARG A 111 11.23 -0.93 2.05
C ARG A 111 10.12 -0.08 1.46
N VAL A 112 9.04 0.17 2.22
CA VAL A 112 7.97 1.10 1.81
C VAL A 112 8.52 2.53 1.69
N ALA A 113 9.31 2.97 2.68
CA ALA A 113 9.92 4.29 2.71
C ALA A 113 10.89 4.50 1.54
N GLU A 114 11.69 3.50 1.17
CA GLU A 114 12.58 3.52 0.00
C GLU A 114 11.78 3.73 -1.29
N VAL A 115 10.66 3.03 -1.47
CA VAL A 115 9.81 3.19 -2.65
C VAL A 115 9.23 4.60 -2.73
N ILE A 116 8.78 5.16 -1.61
CA ILE A 116 8.25 6.53 -1.55
C ILE A 116 9.38 7.53 -1.78
N GLY A 117 10.51 7.42 -1.09
CA GLY A 117 11.63 8.35 -1.14
C GLY A 117 12.40 8.37 -2.46
N THR A 118 12.32 7.30 -3.25
CA THR A 118 12.88 7.23 -4.62
C THR A 118 11.90 7.68 -5.69
N THR A 119 10.66 8.01 -5.33
CA THR A 119 9.64 8.45 -6.29
C THR A 119 9.80 9.95 -6.58
N PRO A 120 9.77 10.39 -7.85
CA PRO A 120 9.86 11.80 -8.22
C PRO A 120 8.75 12.66 -7.61
N GLU A 121 9.04 13.95 -7.38
CA GLU A 121 8.03 14.94 -6.99
C GLU A 121 6.87 15.00 -8.00
N GLY A 122 5.67 15.34 -7.50
CA GLY A 122 4.45 15.34 -8.32
C GLY A 122 3.85 13.96 -8.60
N THR A 123 4.40 12.89 -8.00
CA THR A 123 3.86 11.54 -8.14
C THR A 123 2.99 11.15 -6.95
N VAL A 124 1.81 10.59 -7.22
CA VAL A 124 0.99 9.89 -6.23
C VAL A 124 1.40 8.42 -6.22
N VAL A 125 1.88 7.94 -5.07
CA VAL A 125 2.16 6.52 -4.84
C VAL A 125 0.92 5.84 -4.28
N LEU A 126 0.32 4.96 -5.06
CA LEU A 126 -0.81 4.14 -4.63
C LEU A 126 -0.29 2.82 -4.05
N LEU A 127 -0.29 2.72 -2.72
CA LEU A 127 -0.06 1.46 -2.02
C LEU A 127 -1.35 0.62 -2.04
N THR A 128 -1.33 -0.50 -2.75
CA THR A 128 -2.49 -1.39 -2.91
C THR A 128 -2.16 -2.80 -2.44
N GLU A 129 -3.18 -3.60 -2.10
CA GLU A 129 -2.96 -4.95 -1.54
C GLU A 129 -2.28 -5.90 -2.54
N ALA A 130 -2.69 -5.87 -3.81
CA ALA A 130 -2.07 -6.52 -4.98
C ALA A 130 -2.73 -6.03 -6.27
#